data_AF-A0A967WV44-F1
#
_entry.id   AF-A0A967WV44-F1
#
_cell.length_a   1.000
_cell.length_b   1.000
_cell.length_c   1.000
_cell.angle_alpha   90.00
_cell.angle_beta   90.00
_cell.angle_gamma   90.00
#
_symmetry.space_group_name_H-M   'P 1'
#
loop_
_entity.id
_entity.type
_entity.pdbx_description
1 polymer ?
#
loop_
_entity_poly.entity_id
_entity_poly.type
_entity_poly.pdbx_seq_one_letter_code
_entity_poly.pdbx_strand_id
1 'polypeptide(L)'
;MSALALSRMQFATTTIYHFFFVPLTLGLSILVAIMETMYVRTGDEVYKKMTKFWGKLFLINFAMGVVTGIVQEFQFGMNWSEYSRFVGDIFGAPLALDALLAF
;
A
#
# COMPACT_ATOMS: atom_id res chain seq x y z
N MET A 1 5.25 0.45 30.68
CA MET A 1 4.86 1.36 29.58
C MET A 1 3.37 1.66 29.70
N SER A 2 2.93 2.89 29.44
CA SER A 2 1.50 3.23 29.46
C SER A 2 0.79 2.71 28.20
N ALA A 3 -0.53 2.54 28.27
CA ALA A 3 -1.34 2.13 27.12
C ALA A 3 -1.15 3.08 25.92
N LEU A 4 -1.13 4.39 26.17
CA LEU A 4 -0.85 5.40 25.14
C LEU A 4 0.52 5.22 24.47
N ALA A 5 1.57 4.91 25.24
CA ALA A 5 2.89 4.68 24.68
C ALA A 5 2.93 3.42 23.81
N LEU A 6 2.25 2.35 24.23
CA LEU A 6 2.12 1.11 23.46
C LEU A 6 1.32 1.34 22.17
N SER A 7 0.20 2.06 22.22
CA SER A 7 -0.60 2.39 21.02
C SER A 7 0.20 3.20 20.01
N ARG A 8 1.00 4.16 20.46
CA ARG A 8 1.91 4.93 19.59
C ARG A 8 2.98 4.05 18.96
N MET A 9 3.62 3.19 19.75
CA MET A 9 4.64 2.27 19.26
C MET A 9 4.07 1.26 18.27
N GLN A 10 2.88 0.72 18.54
CA GLN A 10 2.20 -0.20 17.64
C GLN A 10 1.86 0.47 16.31
N PHE A 11 1.27 1.67 16.34
CA PHE A 11 0.95 2.43 15.13
C PHE A 11 2.20 2.80 14.34
N ALA A 12 3.26 3.30 15.01
CA ALA A 12 4.53 3.61 14.36
C ALA A 12 5.14 2.38 13.69
N THR A 13 5.12 1.23 14.36
CA THR A 13 5.67 -0.02 13.83
C THR A 13 4.89 -0.45 12.58
N THR A 14 3.56 -0.49 12.65
CA THR A 14 2.72 -0.86 11.50
C THR A 14 2.95 0.08 10.32
N THR A 15 2.98 1.39 10.55
CA THR A 15 3.21 2.39 9.50
C THR A 15 4.58 2.23 8.84
N ILE A 16 5.65 2.01 9.63
CA ILE A 16 7.00 1.80 9.09
C ILE A 16 7.03 0.54 8.22
N TYR A 17 6.48 -0.58 8.70
CA TYR A 17 6.44 -1.81 7.92
C TYR A 17 5.62 -1.67 6.64
N HIS A 18 4.43 -1.06 6.72
CA HIS A 18 3.60 -0.80 5.54
C HIS A 18 4.36 0.04 4.51
N PHE A 19 5.04 1.10 4.96
CA PHE A 19 5.74 2.02 4.09
C PHE A 19 7.03 1.47 3.47
N PHE A 20 7.51 0.29 3.85
CA PHE A 20 8.55 -0.41 3.07
C PHE A 20 8.00 -0.94 1.75
N PHE A 21 6.76 -1.40 1.74
CA PHE A 21 6.14 -2.00 0.55
C PHE A 21 5.56 -0.93 -0.39
N VAL A 22 5.04 0.18 0.13
CA VAL A 22 4.41 1.27 -0.65
C VAL A 22 5.30 1.82 -1.79
N PRO A 23 6.51 2.35 -1.54
CA PRO A 23 7.32 2.97 -2.59
C PRO A 23 7.79 1.93 -3.62
N LEU A 24 8.03 0.69 -3.20
CA LEU A 24 8.42 -0.38 -4.13
C LEU A 24 7.25 -0.77 -5.04
N THR A 25 6.02 -0.84 -4.52
CA THR A 25 4.81 -1.06 -5.32
C THR A 25 4.62 0.05 -6.35
N LEU A 26 4.71 1.31 -5.93
CA LEU A 26 4.53 2.48 -6.81
C LEU A 26 5.62 2.55 -7.90
N GLY A 27 6.87 2.25 -7.55
CA GLY A 27 7.97 2.24 -8.52
C GLY A 27 7.88 1.07 -9.50
N LEU A 28 7.60 -0.14 -9.00
CA LEU A 28 7.50 -1.33 -9.84
C LEU A 28 6.26 -1.31 -10.74
N SER A 29 5.13 -0.72 -10.32
CA SER A 29 3.94 -0.65 -11.15
C SER A 29 4.19 0.14 -12.44
N ILE A 30 4.83 1.30 -12.33
CA ILE A 30 5.22 2.15 -13.48
C ILE A 30 6.26 1.41 -14.33
N LEU A 31 7.27 0.80 -13.71
CA LEU A 31 8.32 0.08 -14.42
C LEU A 31 7.75 -1.07 -15.27
N VAL A 32 6.89 -1.90 -14.66
CA VAL A 32 6.22 -3.03 -15.33
C VAL A 32 5.32 -2.52 -16.46
N ALA A 33 4.56 -1.44 -16.23
CA ALA A 33 3.71 -0.84 -17.26
C ALA A 33 4.53 -0.31 -18.46
N ILE A 34 5.68 0.32 -18.22
CA ILE A 34 6.59 0.79 -19.28
C ILE A 34 7.16 -0.39 -20.06
N MET A 35 7.66 -1.43 -19.38
CA MET A 35 8.20 -2.62 -20.03
C MET A 35 7.16 -3.32 -20.91
N GLU A 36 5.93 -3.46 -20.41
CA GLU A 36 4.85 -4.07 -21.19
C GLU A 36 4.45 -3.19 -22.37
N THR A 37 4.39 -1.87 -22.19
CA THR A 37 4.12 -0.93 -23.28
C THR A 37 5.20 -1.02 -24.36
N MET A 38 6.47 -1.16 -23.97
CA MET A 38 7.57 -1.34 -24.91
C MET A 38 7.47 -2.66 -25.64
N TYR A 39 7.13 -3.76 -24.96
CA TYR A 39 6.86 -5.05 -25.60
C TYR A 39 5.77 -4.93 -26.67
N VAL A 40 4.63 -4.34 -26.33
CA VAL A 40 3.50 -4.18 -27.28
C VAL A 40 3.86 -3.31 -28.48
N ARG A 41 4.71 -2.28 -28.27
CA ARG A 41 5.13 -1.37 -29.35
C ARG A 41 6.21 -1.96 -30.26
N THR A 42 7.18 -2.68 -29.72
CA THR A 42 8.35 -3.16 -30.49
C THR A 42 8.25 -4.61 -30.91
N GLY A 43 7.43 -5.42 -30.24
CA GLY A 43 7.40 -6.87 -30.40
C GLY A 43 8.62 -7.60 -29.82
N ASP A 44 9.53 -6.90 -29.13
CA ASP A 44 10.74 -7.50 -28.57
C ASP A 44 10.42 -8.33 -27.32
N GLU A 45 10.54 -9.66 -27.45
CA GLU A 45 10.28 -10.64 -26.40
C GLU A 45 11.18 -10.47 -25.16
N VAL A 46 12.30 -9.74 -25.24
CA VAL A 46 13.11 -9.38 -24.06
C VAL A 46 12.27 -8.56 -23.07
N TYR A 47 11.52 -7.57 -23.55
CA TYR A 47 10.68 -6.74 -22.67
C TYR A 47 9.57 -7.55 -22.01
N LYS A 48 8.96 -8.49 -22.73
CA LYS A 48 7.97 -9.41 -22.15
C LYS A 48 8.55 -10.26 -21.01
N LYS A 49 9.79 -10.77 -21.17
CA LYS A 49 10.48 -11.52 -20.11
C LYS A 49 10.76 -10.62 -18.91
N MET A 50 11.17 -9.38 -19.14
CA MET A 50 11.37 -8.38 -18.09
C MET A 50 10.06 -8.06 -17.35
N THR A 51 8.96 -7.78 -18.06
CA THR A 51 7.64 -7.56 -17.47
C THR A 51 7.25 -8.72 -16.56
N LYS A 52 7.40 -9.97 -17.01
CA LYS A 52 7.03 -11.15 -16.21
C LYS A 52 7.90 -11.31 -14.96
N PHE A 53 9.20 -11.05 -15.07
CA PHE A 53 10.12 -11.14 -13.93
C PHE A 53 9.81 -10.08 -12.87
N TRP A 54 9.78 -8.81 -13.28
CA TRP A 54 9.50 -7.69 -12.36
C TRP A 54 8.06 -7.70 -11.88
N GLY A 55 7.12 -8.13 -12.71
CA GLY A 55 5.70 -8.30 -12.36
C GLY A 55 5.49 -9.35 -11.26
N LYS A 56 6.29 -10.42 -11.23
CA LYS A 56 6.25 -11.38 -10.10
C LYS A 56 6.68 -10.74 -8.79
N LEU A 57 7.77 -9.97 -8.81
CA LEU A 57 8.25 -9.26 -7.61
C LEU A 57 7.25 -8.18 -7.16
N PHE A 58 6.68 -7.45 -8.11
CA PHE A 58 5.59 -6.50 -7.88
C PHE A 58 4.41 -7.16 -7.16
N LEU A 59 3.91 -8.31 -7.66
CA LEU A 59 2.77 -9.00 -7.05
C LEU A 59 3.04 -9.44 -5.61
N ILE A 60 4.23 -9.98 -5.33
CA ILE A 60 4.63 -10.38 -3.97
C ILE A 60 4.64 -9.16 -3.04
N ASN A 61 5.27 -8.07 -3.49
CA ASN A 61 5.36 -6.83 -2.73
C ASN A 61 3.99 -6.17 -2.51
N PHE A 62 3.16 -6.16 -3.54
CA PHE A 62 1.80 -5.63 -3.50
C PHE A 62 0.95 -6.38 -2.49
N ALA A 63 0.98 -7.71 -2.48
CA ALA A 63 0.23 -8.52 -1.52
C ALA A 63 0.61 -8.18 -0.07
N MET A 64 1.91 -8.02 0.22
CA MET A 64 2.37 -7.61 1.56
C MET A 64 1.94 -6.17 1.91
N GLY A 65 1.98 -5.26 0.93
CA GLY A 65 1.47 -3.90 1.08
C GLY A 65 -0.02 -3.86 1.44
N VAL A 66 -0.85 -4.64 0.76
CA VAL A 66 -2.30 -4.73 1.02
C VAL A 66 -2.56 -5.24 2.44
N VAL A 67 -1.92 -6.35 2.84
CA VAL A 67 -2.12 -6.92 4.19
C VAL A 67 -1.74 -5.92 5.29
N THR A 68 -0.59 -5.25 5.13
CA THR A 68 -0.14 -4.25 6.12
C THR A 68 -1.02 -3.00 6.14
N GLY A 69 -1.55 -2.59 4.99
CA GLY A 69 -2.48 -1.45 4.87
C GLY A 69 -3.81 -1.69 5.56
N ILE A 70 -4.40 -2.88 5.38
CA ILE A 70 -5.64 -3.28 6.07
C ILE A 70 -5.46 -3.23 7.59
N VAL A 71 -4.33 -3.74 8.09
CA VAL A 71 -4.02 -3.67 9.53
C VAL A 71 -3.94 -2.22 10.01
N GLN A 72 -3.33 -1.33 9.23
CA GLN A 72 -3.21 0.09 9.57
C GLN A 72 -4.57 0.81 9.56
N GLU A 73 -5.44 0.52 8.59
CA GLU A 73 -6.79 1.08 8.51
C GLU A 73 -7.61 0.75 9.77
N PHE A 74 -7.64 -0.52 10.16
CA PHE A 74 -8.38 -0.93 11.36
C PHE A 74 -7.79 -0.38 12.66
N GLN A 75 -6.50 -0.01 12.71
CA GLN A 75 -5.92 0.59 13.91
C GLN A 75 -6.55 1.94 14.28
N PHE A 76 -7.07 2.69 13.31
CA PHE A 76 -7.82 3.92 13.60
C PHE A 76 -9.08 3.62 14.45
N GLY A 77 -9.83 2.58 14.10
CA GLY A 77 -11.03 2.18 14.84
C GLY A 77 -10.75 1.50 16.18
N MET A 78 -9.61 0.83 16.32
CA MET A 78 -9.23 0.11 17.54
C MET A 78 -8.56 1.02 18.58
N ASN A 79 -7.27 1.32 18.40
CA ASN A 79 -6.46 2.00 19.41
C ASN A 79 -6.66 3.52 19.42
N TRP A 80 -7.37 4.07 18.43
CA TRP A 80 -7.57 5.50 18.22
C TRP A 80 -9.06 5.86 18.07
N SER A 81 -9.95 5.12 18.74
CA SER A 81 -11.41 5.29 18.63
C SER A 81 -11.91 6.71 18.91
N GLU A 82 -11.34 7.39 19.91
CA GLU A 82 -11.70 8.78 20.23
C GLU A 82 -11.27 9.76 19.15
N TYR A 83 -10.11 9.52 18.51
CA TYR A 83 -9.68 10.29 17.34
C TYR A 83 -10.66 10.07 16.18
N SER A 84 -11.03 8.82 15.89
CA SER A 84 -12.00 8.50 14.84
C SER A 84 -13.37 9.12 15.10
N ARG A 85 -13.86 9.18 16.35
CA ARG A 85 -15.10 9.91 16.67
C ARG A 85 -14.95 11.41 16.51
N PHE A 86 -13.80 11.97 16.84
CA PHE A 86 -13.59 13.41 16.85
C PHE A 86 -13.41 14.02 15.45
N VAL A 87 -12.70 13.33 14.54
CA VAL A 87 -12.44 13.83 13.18
C VAL A 87 -12.95 12.94 12.05
N GLY A 88 -13.70 11.88 12.35
CA GLY A 88 -14.13 10.88 11.37
C GLY A 88 -14.91 11.45 10.19
N ASP A 89 -15.74 12.46 10.40
CA ASP A 89 -16.54 13.07 9.32
C ASP A 89 -15.68 13.76 8.24
N ILE A 90 -14.46 14.20 8.60
CA ILE A 90 -13.52 14.86 7.68
C ILE A 90 -12.46 13.86 7.20
N PHE A 91 -11.86 13.10 8.13
CA PHE A 91 -10.75 12.21 7.83
C PHE A 91 -11.20 10.87 7.20
N GLY A 92 -12.39 10.38 7.54
CA GLY A 92 -12.92 9.12 7.03
C GLY A 92 -13.38 9.18 5.58
N ALA A 93 -13.86 10.33 5.11
CA ALA A 93 -14.34 10.48 3.74
C ALA A 93 -13.24 10.24 2.68
N PRO A 94 -12.02 10.81 2.79
CA PRO A 94 -10.91 10.47 1.90
C PRO A 94 -10.51 8.98 1.95
N LEU A 95 -10.53 8.35 3.12
CA LEU A 95 -10.20 6.92 3.26
C LEU A 95 -11.22 6.03 2.54
N ALA A 96 -12.51 6.31 2.71
CA ALA A 96 -13.57 5.59 2.01
C ALA A 96 -13.48 5.79 0.48
N LEU A 97 -13.13 7.00 0.04
CA LEU A 97 -12.93 7.30 -1.38
C LEU A 97 -11.76 6.53 -1.97
N ASP A 98 -10.64 6.44 -1.24
CA ASP A 98 -9.46 5.67 -1.64
C ASP A 98 -9.81 4.19 -1.86
N ALA A 99 -10.56 3.59 -0.93
CA ALA A 99 -11.04 2.21 -1.03
C ALA A 99 -11.99 1.97 -2.22
N LEU A 100 -12.75 2.98 -2.65
CA LEU A 100 -13.71 2.85 -3.76
C LEU A 100 -13.08 3.12 -5.14
N LEU A 101 -12.03 3.93 -5.23
CA LEU A 101 -11.50 4.43 -6.51
C LEU A 101 -10.08 3.96 -6.84
N ALA A 102 -9.25 3.66 -5.84
CA ALA A 102 -7.82 3.44 -6.04
C ALA A 102 -7.36 2.02 -5.70
N PHE A 103 -8.02 1.35 -4.74
CA PHE A 103 -7.79 -0.06 -4.40
C PHE A 103 -8.51 -1.03 -5.34
#